data_AF-A0A8J6BYE6-F1
#
_entry.id   AF-A0A8J6BYE6-F1
#
_cell.length_a   1.000
_cell.length_b   1.000
_cell.length_c   1.000
_cell.angle_alpha   90.00
_cell.angle_beta   90.00
_cell.angle_gamma   90.00
#
_symmetry.space_group_name_H-M   'P 1'
#
loop_
_entity.id
_entity.type
_entity.pdbx_description
1 polymer ?
#
loop_
_entity_poly.entity_id
_entity_poly.type
_entity_poly.pdbx_seq_one_letter_code
_entity_poly.pdbx_strand_id
1 'polypeptide(L)'
;MAERRTPSAAPTPAPVLAVVASLQNHSSALSNFTSAWRALHSEAIVLESTVASRLHGFSELDQLCSAMDGPGLRTYLAEHRDELQDRSRSLDAALLVAPDPGRLVLAAGARFGRLHALGMKPSPEAREEARAIAVD
;
A
#
# COMPACT_ATOMS: atom_id res chain seq x y z
N MET A 1 88.91 13.63 -14.67
CA MET A 1 87.99 14.78 -14.66
C MET A 1 86.76 14.42 -15.50
N ALA A 2 85.61 14.17 -14.85
CA ALA A 2 84.24 14.47 -15.31
C ALA A 2 83.24 13.49 -14.68
N GLU A 3 82.69 13.90 -13.52
CA GLU A 3 81.42 13.41 -12.96
C GLU A 3 80.33 13.43 -14.04
N ARG A 4 79.63 12.31 -14.25
CA ARG A 4 78.24 12.35 -14.72
C ARG A 4 77.34 11.99 -13.56
N ARG A 5 76.89 13.03 -12.85
CA ARG A 5 75.71 12.96 -11.99
C ARG A 5 74.50 12.62 -12.85
N THR A 6 73.94 11.44 -12.67
CA THR A 6 72.54 11.15 -13.02
C THR A 6 71.64 11.92 -12.04
N PRO A 7 70.74 12.79 -12.52
CA PRO A 7 69.77 13.44 -11.64
C PRO A 7 68.72 12.44 -11.16
N SER A 8 68.56 12.45 -9.84
CA SER A 8 67.49 11.86 -9.04
C SER A 8 66.13 11.88 -9.74
N ALA A 9 65.55 10.70 -9.95
CA ALA A 9 64.16 10.55 -10.36
C ALA A 9 63.25 11.00 -9.20
N ALA A 10 62.73 12.22 -9.30
CA ALA A 10 61.66 12.70 -8.42
C ALA A 10 60.34 11.96 -8.75
N PRO A 11 59.51 11.66 -7.73
CA PRO A 11 58.22 11.02 -7.96
C PRO A 11 57.30 11.98 -8.73
N THR A 12 56.66 11.46 -9.78
CA THR A 12 55.71 12.20 -10.60
C THR A 12 54.55 12.73 -9.74
N PRO A 13 54.19 14.03 -9.83
CA PRO A 13 53.06 14.62 -9.10
C PRO A 13 51.68 14.34 -9.74
N ALA A 14 51.66 13.86 -11.00
CA ALA A 14 50.44 13.58 -11.75
C ALA A 14 49.50 12.52 -11.14
N PRO A 15 49.96 11.35 -10.63
CA PRO A 15 49.07 10.31 -10.10
C PRO A 15 48.36 10.74 -8.82
N VAL A 16 49.03 11.49 -7.93
CA VAL A 16 48.42 11.95 -6.68
C VAL A 16 47.32 12.98 -6.97
N LEU A 17 47.56 13.92 -7.89
CA LEU A 17 46.54 14.89 -8.31
C LEU A 17 45.34 14.21 -8.98
N ALA A 18 45.55 13.14 -9.75
CA ALA A 18 44.46 12.37 -10.34
C ALA A 18 43.62 11.62 -9.29
N VAL A 19 44.26 11.04 -8.26
CA VAL A 19 43.56 10.39 -7.14
C VAL A 19 42.78 11.41 -6.32
N VAL A 20 43.34 12.59 -6.06
CA VAL A 20 42.64 13.68 -5.36
C VAL A 20 41.44 14.16 -6.17
N ALA A 21 41.58 14.36 -7.49
CA ALA A 21 40.47 14.74 -8.36
C ALA A 21 39.37 13.67 -8.37
N SER A 22 39.74 12.39 -8.41
CA SER A 22 38.80 11.28 -8.31
C SER A 22 38.07 11.29 -6.97
N LEU A 23 38.78 11.42 -5.84
CA LEU A 23 38.18 11.51 -4.52
C LEU A 23 37.22 12.70 -4.39
N GLN A 24 37.59 13.87 -4.91
CA GLN A 24 36.73 15.06 -4.95
C GLN A 24 35.47 14.82 -5.78
N ASN A 25 35.60 14.15 -6.93
CA ASN A 25 34.46 13.78 -7.78
C ASN A 25 33.51 12.81 -7.05
N HIS A 26 34.03 11.79 -6.38
CA HIS A 26 33.23 10.85 -5.60
C HIS A 26 32.53 11.54 -4.41
N SER A 27 33.23 12.42 -3.70
CA SER A 27 32.65 13.20 -2.59
C SER A 27 31.52 14.12 -3.06
N SER A 28 31.70 14.75 -4.23
CA SER A 28 30.68 15.61 -4.84
C SER A 28 29.46 14.79 -5.28
N ALA A 29 29.68 13.64 -5.93
CA ALA A 29 28.62 12.74 -6.35
C ALA A 29 27.81 12.20 -5.15
N LEU A 30 28.49 11.83 -4.06
CA LEU A 30 27.83 11.32 -2.85
C LEU A 30 27.05 12.43 -2.13
N SER A 31 27.58 13.66 -2.10
CA SER A 31 26.87 14.83 -1.59
C SER A 31 25.61 15.15 -2.41
N ASN A 32 25.71 15.06 -3.74
CA ASN A 32 24.57 15.26 -4.64
C ASN A 32 23.51 14.18 -4.45
N PHE A 33 23.92 12.91 -4.39
CA PHE A 33 23.01 11.79 -4.16
C PHE A 33 22.29 11.93 -2.81
N THR A 34 23.00 12.18 -1.71
CA THR A 34 22.36 12.29 -0.38
C THR A 34 21.41 13.48 -0.30
N SER A 35 21.70 14.56 -1.03
CA SER A 35 20.80 15.71 -1.12
C SER A 35 19.55 15.39 -1.94
N ALA A 36 19.71 14.72 -3.09
CA ALA A 36 18.59 14.24 -3.90
C ALA A 36 17.71 13.23 -3.13
N TRP A 37 18.34 12.32 -2.39
CA TRP A 37 17.64 11.36 -1.53
C TRP A 37 16.82 12.06 -0.44
N ARG A 38 17.40 13.07 0.23
CA ARG A 38 16.66 13.85 1.24
C ARG A 38 15.48 14.59 0.64
N ALA A 39 15.61 15.16 -0.57
CA ALA A 39 14.51 15.79 -1.28
C ALA A 39 13.40 14.77 -1.60
N LEU A 40 13.75 13.62 -2.18
CA LEU A 40 12.79 12.56 -2.48
C LEU A 40 12.08 12.04 -1.23
N HIS A 41 12.83 11.85 -0.13
CA HIS A 41 12.25 11.39 1.13
C HIS A 41 11.28 12.43 1.70
N SER A 42 11.62 13.72 1.62
CA SER A 42 10.70 14.80 2.00
C SER A 42 9.42 14.78 1.16
N GLU A 43 9.52 14.58 -0.15
CA GLU A 43 8.35 14.47 -1.03
C GLU A 43 7.49 13.26 -0.69
N ALA A 44 8.11 12.12 -0.38
CA ALA A 44 7.39 10.92 0.04
C ALA A 44 6.57 11.16 1.32
N ILE A 45 7.15 11.82 2.33
CA ILE A 45 6.43 12.17 3.57
C ILE A 45 5.28 13.16 3.29
N VAL A 46 5.47 14.12 2.39
CA VAL A 46 4.39 15.04 1.96
C VAL A 46 3.27 14.27 1.26
N LEU A 47 3.62 13.30 0.41
CA LEU A 47 2.64 12.46 -0.26
C LEU A 47 1.85 11.61 0.74
N GLU A 48 2.52 10.96 1.69
CA GLU A 48 1.88 10.18 2.74
C GLU A 48 0.91 11.03 3.57
N SER A 49 1.33 12.21 4.02
CA SER A 49 0.46 13.12 4.78
C SER A 49 -0.72 13.64 3.93
N THR A 50 -0.52 13.86 2.62
CA THR A 50 -1.58 14.23 1.69
C THR A 50 -2.60 13.11 1.52
N VAL A 51 -2.12 11.87 1.35
CA VAL A 51 -2.97 10.68 1.25
C VAL A 51 -3.72 10.46 2.57
N ALA A 52 -3.03 10.51 3.71
CA ALA A 52 -3.64 10.39 5.03
C ALA A 52 -4.71 11.47 5.26
N SER A 53 -4.44 12.72 4.88
CA SER A 53 -5.41 13.82 5.00
C SER A 53 -6.62 13.63 4.10
N ARG A 54 -6.43 13.10 2.89
CA ARG A 54 -7.53 12.76 1.98
C ARG A 54 -8.36 11.59 2.51
N LEU A 55 -7.73 10.62 3.15
CA LEU A 55 -8.38 9.42 3.69
C LEU A 55 -8.99 9.63 5.08
N HIS A 56 -8.60 10.67 5.83
CA HIS A 56 -9.05 10.96 7.21
C HIS A 56 -10.58 11.11 7.35
N GLY A 57 -11.29 11.43 6.27
CA GLY A 57 -12.75 11.53 6.25
C GLY A 57 -13.48 10.28 5.75
N PHE A 58 -12.76 9.28 5.22
CA PHE A 58 -13.36 8.06 4.68
C PHE A 58 -13.33 6.98 5.75
N SER A 59 -14.51 6.45 6.08
CA SER A 59 -14.61 5.21 6.84
C SER A 59 -13.84 4.11 6.10
N GLU A 60 -13.22 3.18 6.84
CA GLU A 60 -12.61 1.97 6.24
C GLU A 60 -13.62 1.26 5.31
N LEU A 61 -14.90 1.32 5.66
CA LEU A 61 -16.01 0.82 4.86
C LEU A 61 -16.14 1.58 3.52
N ASP A 62 -16.09 2.91 3.51
CA ASP A 62 -16.13 3.72 2.28
C ASP A 62 -14.93 3.45 1.38
N GLN A 63 -13.76 3.21 1.98
CA GLN A 63 -12.54 2.88 1.23
C GLN A 63 -12.67 1.52 0.54
N LEU A 64 -13.15 0.50 1.26
CA LEU A 64 -13.40 -0.83 0.70
C LEU A 64 -14.47 -0.79 -0.41
N CYS A 65 -15.53 -0.01 -0.21
CA CYS A 65 -16.59 0.20 -1.20
C CYS A 65 -16.10 0.96 -2.44
N SER A 66 -15.36 2.05 -2.28
CA SER A 66 -14.79 2.83 -3.38
C SER A 66 -13.71 2.07 -4.15
N ALA A 67 -12.90 1.26 -3.46
CA ALA A 67 -11.86 0.43 -4.07
C ALA A 67 -12.41 -0.85 -4.74
N MET A 68 -13.71 -1.12 -4.61
CA MET A 68 -14.35 -2.35 -5.09
C MET A 68 -13.73 -3.63 -4.49
N ASP A 69 -13.26 -3.57 -3.24
CA ASP A 69 -12.60 -4.70 -2.57
C ASP A 69 -13.63 -5.61 -1.86
N GLY A 70 -14.20 -6.54 -2.63
CA GLY A 70 -15.14 -7.54 -2.10
C GLY A 70 -14.54 -8.46 -1.02
N PRO A 71 -13.33 -9.03 -1.19
CA PRO A 71 -12.66 -9.80 -0.13
C PRO A 71 -12.44 -9.01 1.16
N GLY A 72 -11.94 -7.78 1.08
CA GLY A 72 -11.70 -6.91 2.23
C GLY A 72 -13.01 -6.54 2.94
N LEU A 73 -14.05 -6.16 2.18
CA LEU A 73 -15.38 -5.88 2.70
C LEU A 73 -15.96 -7.08 3.45
N ARG A 74 -15.76 -8.31 2.95
CA ARG A 74 -16.23 -9.52 3.64
C ARG A 74 -15.51 -9.73 4.98
N THR A 75 -14.18 -9.57 5.02
CA THR A 75 -13.42 -9.71 6.27
C THR A 75 -13.85 -8.67 7.28
N TYR A 76 -13.98 -7.42 6.84
CA TYR A 76 -14.46 -6.31 7.65
C TYR A 76 -15.84 -6.60 8.27
N LEU A 77 -16.81 -7.04 7.46
CA LEU A 77 -18.16 -7.41 7.94
C LEU A 77 -18.16 -8.63 8.89
N ALA A 78 -17.22 -9.56 8.73
CA ALA A 78 -17.11 -10.73 9.59
C ALA A 78 -16.55 -10.39 10.98
N GLU A 79 -15.59 -9.46 11.04
CA GLU A 79 -14.98 -8.99 12.29
C GLU A 79 -15.91 -8.06 13.07
N HIS A 80 -16.78 -7.35 12.37
CA HIS A 80 -17.64 -6.30 12.92
C HIS A 80 -19.13 -6.67 12.99
N ARG A 81 -19.44 -7.98 12.95
CA ARG A 81 -20.80 -8.52 12.81
C ARG A 81 -21.75 -8.07 13.93
N ASP A 82 -21.27 -7.99 15.16
CA ASP A 82 -22.12 -7.71 16.33
C ASP A 82 -22.53 -6.23 16.41
N GLU A 83 -21.77 -5.35 15.74
CA GLU A 83 -22.02 -3.90 15.62
C GLU A 83 -22.71 -3.54 14.29
N LEU A 84 -23.13 -4.55 13.52
CA LEU A 84 -23.65 -4.37 12.16
C LEU A 84 -25.10 -3.87 12.14
N GLN A 85 -25.89 -4.15 13.18
CA GLN A 85 -27.27 -3.67 13.28
C GLN A 85 -27.32 -2.13 13.29
N ASP A 86 -26.48 -1.48 14.10
CA ASP A 86 -26.38 -0.02 14.17
C ASP A 86 -25.70 0.58 12.93
N ARG A 87 -24.82 -0.19 12.26
CA ARG A 87 -24.06 0.25 11.08
C ARG A 87 -24.74 -0.03 9.74
N SER A 88 -25.88 -0.69 9.71
CA SER A 88 -26.65 -0.97 8.48
C SER A 88 -26.84 0.28 7.61
N ARG A 89 -27.28 1.39 8.21
CA ARG A 89 -27.43 2.68 7.50
C ARG A 89 -26.11 3.27 6.96
N SER A 90 -25.01 3.03 7.66
CA SER A 90 -23.68 3.49 7.21
C SER A 90 -23.13 2.63 6.07
N LEU A 91 -23.40 1.32 6.10
CA LEU A 91 -23.09 0.40 5.01
C LEU A 91 -23.90 0.74 3.75
N ASP A 92 -25.20 1.04 3.91
CA ASP A 92 -26.04 1.49 2.80
C ASP A 92 -25.51 2.77 2.16
N ALA A 93 -25.08 3.74 2.99
CA ALA A 93 -24.49 4.99 2.50
C ALA A 93 -23.16 4.76 1.76
N ALA A 94 -22.29 3.89 2.28
CA ALA A 94 -20.99 3.58 1.68
C ALA A 94 -21.11 2.77 0.38
N LEU A 95 -22.10 1.88 0.27
CA LEU A 95 -22.37 1.14 -0.96
C LEU A 95 -22.76 2.06 -2.13
N LEU A 96 -23.30 3.25 -1.85
CA LEU A 96 -23.58 4.27 -2.87
C LEU A 96 -22.31 4.95 -3.39
N VAL A 97 -21.19 4.87 -2.65
CA VAL A 97 -19.87 5.34 -3.10
C VAL A 97 -19.23 4.35 -4.07
N ALA A 98 -19.64 3.08 -4.05
CA ALA A 98 -19.10 2.06 -4.94
C ALA A 98 -19.54 2.32 -6.40
N PRO A 99 -18.61 2.24 -7.38
CA PRO A 99 -18.96 2.35 -8.80
C PRO A 99 -19.96 1.31 -9.30
N ASP A 100 -19.94 0.10 -8.71
CA ASP A 100 -20.88 -0.98 -8.99
C ASP A 100 -21.16 -1.79 -7.72
N PRO A 101 -22.16 -1.37 -6.91
CA PRO A 101 -22.45 -2.06 -5.65
C PRO A 101 -22.90 -3.50 -5.85
N GLY A 102 -23.56 -3.81 -6.97
CA GLY A 102 -24.02 -5.16 -7.29
C GLY A 102 -22.85 -6.12 -7.46
N ARG A 103 -21.82 -5.73 -8.24
CA ARG A 103 -20.61 -6.55 -8.40
C ARG A 103 -19.80 -6.65 -7.11
N LEU A 104 -19.77 -5.60 -6.29
CA LEU A 104 -19.08 -5.61 -5.00
C LEU A 104 -19.70 -6.63 -4.04
N VAL A 105 -21.04 -6.60 -3.90
CA VAL A 105 -21.79 -7.56 -3.07
C VAL A 105 -21.61 -8.98 -3.58
N LEU A 106 -21.61 -9.18 -4.90
CA LEU A 106 -21.34 -10.50 -5.48
C LEU A 106 -19.91 -10.97 -5.23
N ALA A 107 -18.90 -10.09 -5.32
CA ALA A 107 -17.50 -10.42 -5.05
C ALA A 107 -17.27 -10.75 -3.56
N ALA A 108 -17.87 -9.98 -2.65
CA ALA A 108 -17.89 -10.27 -1.22
C ALA A 108 -18.62 -11.59 -0.95
N GLY A 109 -19.75 -11.80 -1.62
CA GLY A 109 -20.63 -12.97 -1.55
C GLY A 109 -20.13 -14.22 -2.28
N ALA A 110 -19.05 -14.14 -3.06
CA ALA A 110 -18.60 -15.21 -3.97
C ALA A 110 -18.21 -16.53 -3.26
N ARG A 111 -18.03 -16.51 -1.94
CA ARG A 111 -17.85 -17.74 -1.14
C ARG A 111 -19.19 -18.43 -0.85
N PHE A 112 -20.27 -17.68 -0.65
CA PHE A 112 -21.62 -18.23 -0.39
C PHE A 112 -22.22 -18.86 -1.65
N GLY A 113 -22.02 -18.23 -2.81
CA GLY A 113 -22.47 -18.79 -4.10
C GLY A 113 -21.84 -20.15 -4.43
N ARG A 114 -20.57 -20.37 -4.04
CA ARG A 114 -19.88 -21.65 -4.26
C ARG A 114 -20.35 -22.76 -3.33
N LEU A 115 -20.71 -22.46 -2.08
CA LEU A 115 -21.28 -23.46 -1.17
C LEU A 115 -22.67 -23.93 -1.62
N HIS A 116 -23.49 -23.01 -2.15
CA HIS A 116 -24.80 -23.34 -2.68
C HIS A 116 -24.70 -24.08 -4.04
N ALA A 117 -23.73 -23.72 -4.89
CA ALA A 117 -23.48 -24.37 -6.17
C ALA A 117 -22.86 -25.78 -6.04
N LEU A 118 -22.17 -26.07 -4.93
CA LEU A 118 -21.64 -27.40 -4.62
C LEU A 118 -22.69 -28.35 -4.03
N GLY A 119 -23.98 -28.00 -4.04
CA GLY A 119 -25.07 -28.89 -3.65
C GLY A 119 -25.12 -29.20 -2.15
N MET A 120 -24.37 -28.46 -1.32
CA MET A 120 -24.40 -28.60 0.12
C MET A 120 -25.69 -27.97 0.63
N LYS A 121 -26.77 -28.77 0.67
CA LYS A 121 -28.05 -28.33 1.24
C LYS A 121 -27.78 -27.80 2.65
N PRO A 122 -28.24 -26.58 2.99
CA PRO A 122 -28.20 -26.14 4.38
C PRO A 122 -28.92 -27.19 5.23
N SER A 123 -28.30 -27.52 6.37
CA SER A 123 -28.87 -28.37 7.43
C SER A 123 -30.35 -28.01 7.64
N PRO A 124 -31.26 -28.98 7.87
CA PRO A 124 -32.68 -28.71 8.12
C PRO A 124 -32.89 -27.67 9.23
N GLU A 125 -32.01 -27.64 10.22
CA GLU A 125 -32.03 -26.69 11.34
C GLU A 125 -31.81 -25.24 10.87
N ALA A 126 -30.84 -25.00 9.99
CA ALA A 126 -30.56 -23.68 9.41
C ALA A 126 -31.69 -23.19 8.46
N ARG A 127 -32.48 -24.12 7.91
CA ARG A 127 -33.67 -23.78 7.10
C ARG A 127 -34.85 -23.37 7.96
N GLU A 128 -35.04 -24.02 9.11
CA GLU A 128 -36.08 -23.67 10.09
C GLU A 128 -35.79 -22.27 10.68
N GLU A 129 -34.54 -22.01 11.06
CA GLU A 129 -34.11 -20.74 11.64
C GLU A 129 -34.25 -19.56 10.66
N ALA A 130 -33.83 -19.75 9.39
CA ALA A 130 -34.05 -18.74 8.34
C ALA A 130 -35.54 -18.50 8.03
N ARG A 131 -36.40 -19.50 8.24
CA ARG A 131 -37.85 -19.37 8.05
C ARG A 131 -38.52 -18.66 9.22
N ALA A 132 -38.00 -18.81 10.44
CA ALA A 132 -38.45 -18.06 11.60
C ALA A 132 -38.11 -16.57 11.48
N ILE A 133 -36.92 -16.23 10.98
CA ILE A 133 -36.47 -14.84 10.80
C ILE A 133 -37.23 -14.10 9.68
N ALA A 134 -37.77 -14.81 8.69
CA ALA A 134 -38.51 -14.21 7.58
C ALA A 134 -40.01 -13.95 7.89
N VAL A 135 -40.49 -14.36 9.07
CA VAL A 135 -41.90 -14.25 9.48
C VAL A 135 -42.08 -13.24 10.63
N ASP A 136 -40.99 -12.69 11.16
CA ASP A 136 -40.95 -11.50 12.04
C ASP A 136 -40.65 -10.24 11.22
#